data_AF-A0A061BJH7-F1
#
_entry.id   AF-A0A061BJH7-F1
#
_cell.length_a   1.000
_cell.length_b   1.000
_cell.length_c   1.000
_cell.angle_alpha   90.00
_cell.angle_beta   90.00
_cell.angle_gamma   90.00
#
_symmetry.space_group_name_H-M   'P 1'
#
loop_
_entity.id
_entity.type
_entity.pdbx_description
1 polymer ?
#
loop_
_entity_poly.entity_id
_entity_poly.type
_entity_poly.pdbx_seq_one_letter_code
_entity_poly.pdbx_strand_id
1 'polypeptide(L)'
;MGFLSGVLSAVKDENEVTTYDNGAKNIKKIIDTLEKNLGNGPQKFTDALSAVSDWLNDYFTQVEKYTVNVTSELQVLKDDKVSAHIRSVAGQGTQNLETQLKAWTTRLPIIFGEVDNIETQHVMKLDNRLKTEIMHETRHIKEAVKMLGDSAAEKEFGSQAKLVDETLIQERKKLDSAIENEHKRVREILQKEFDKLWMEVKNLNRARSTHFQNIIERLNEAEAFINNDFDWQYRNQIETLFKHLKDEMVSIDRTNEPAGAKDKKSNLNVKFSELIDTVKMVGDKIGTENTALDKWKHAAMDAILKADVKCEEIVKKLKGEGDTGKEGEKRGVTDAAQELQTKADDPRTKAYTAKQKVTGKSKEALKAVGTMNGDPKKDFFK
;
A
#
# COMPACT_ATOMS: atom_id res chain seq x y z
N MET A 1 4.61 -102.35 82.11
CA MET A 1 4.56 -103.16 80.87
C MET A 1 3.13 -103.50 80.46
N GLY A 2 2.28 -104.07 81.33
CA GLY A 2 0.89 -104.42 80.97
C GLY A 2 0.05 -103.25 80.42
N PHE A 3 0.15 -102.06 81.05
CA PHE A 3 -0.48 -100.84 80.53
C PHE A 3 0.01 -100.47 79.12
N LEU A 4 1.33 -100.39 78.90
CA LEU A 4 1.91 -100.05 77.59
C LEU A 4 1.54 -101.08 76.51
N SER A 5 1.59 -102.37 76.83
CA SER A 5 1.16 -103.42 75.90
C SER A 5 -0.33 -103.27 75.53
N GLY A 6 -1.18 -102.98 76.52
CA GLY A 6 -2.61 -102.74 76.29
C GLY A 6 -2.88 -101.51 75.42
N VAL A 7 -2.19 -100.39 75.67
CA VAL A 7 -2.33 -99.17 74.86
C VAL A 7 -1.84 -99.40 73.42
N LEU A 8 -0.64 -99.95 73.23
CA LEU A 8 -0.11 -100.21 71.89
C LEU A 8 -0.96 -101.23 71.13
N SER A 9 -1.50 -102.23 71.82
CA SER A 9 -2.41 -103.21 71.22
C SER A 9 -3.73 -102.59 70.76
N ALA A 10 -4.20 -101.52 71.41
CA ALA A 10 -5.43 -100.83 71.03
C ALA A 10 -5.24 -99.97 69.76
N VAL A 11 -4.05 -99.40 69.56
CA VAL A 11 -3.78 -98.47 68.44
C VAL A 11 -3.07 -99.11 67.24
N LYS A 12 -2.59 -100.36 67.36
CA LYS A 12 -1.76 -101.02 66.33
C LYS A 12 -2.39 -101.12 64.94
N ASP A 13 -3.71 -101.12 64.88
CA ASP A 13 -4.48 -101.25 63.64
C ASP A 13 -5.09 -99.89 63.21
N GLU A 14 -4.81 -98.81 63.95
CA GLU A 14 -5.18 -97.45 63.56
C GLU A 14 -4.38 -97.00 62.32
N ASN A 15 -4.99 -96.17 61.49
CA ASN A 15 -4.40 -95.79 60.21
C ASN A 15 -3.13 -94.94 60.40
N GLU A 16 -3.16 -94.04 61.39
CA GLU A 16 -2.04 -93.20 61.80
C GLU A 16 -0.84 -94.06 62.17
N VAL A 17 -1.05 -95.19 62.86
CA VAL A 17 0.01 -96.11 63.22
C VAL A 17 0.48 -96.92 62.00
N THR A 18 -0.44 -97.61 61.32
CA THR A 18 -0.11 -98.54 60.23
C THR A 18 0.53 -97.87 59.01
N THR A 19 0.24 -96.59 58.76
CA THR A 19 0.84 -95.81 57.65
C THR A 19 2.35 -95.64 57.83
N TYR A 20 2.79 -95.40 59.07
CA TYR A 20 4.18 -95.06 59.38
C TYR A 20 4.95 -96.20 60.05
N ASP A 21 4.27 -97.27 60.48
CA ASP A 21 4.85 -98.48 61.08
C ASP A 21 5.43 -99.45 60.05
N ASN A 22 6.24 -98.95 59.12
CA ASN A 22 6.85 -99.70 58.02
C ASN A 22 8.34 -100.04 58.26
N GLY A 23 8.84 -99.80 59.47
CA GLY A 23 10.20 -100.10 59.90
C GLY A 23 10.44 -101.57 60.25
N ALA A 24 11.72 -101.95 60.40
CA ALA A 24 12.10 -103.30 60.78
C ALA A 24 11.60 -103.72 62.19
N LYS A 25 11.44 -102.74 63.08
CA LYS A 25 10.94 -102.88 64.46
C LYS A 25 9.48 -102.42 64.56
N ASN A 26 8.55 -103.09 63.86
CA ASN A 26 7.14 -102.68 63.84
C ASN A 26 6.41 -102.89 65.17
N ILE A 27 5.27 -102.22 65.35
CA ILE A 27 4.51 -102.18 66.62
C ILE A 27 4.14 -103.59 67.12
N LYS A 28 3.88 -104.53 66.19
CA LYS A 28 3.57 -105.93 66.53
C LYS A 28 4.75 -106.59 67.25
N LYS A 29 5.98 -106.43 66.74
CA LYS A 29 7.19 -106.95 67.40
C LYS A 29 7.44 -106.29 68.76
N ILE A 30 7.08 -105.02 68.92
CA ILE A 30 7.22 -104.30 70.19
C ILE A 30 6.22 -104.83 71.23
N ILE A 31 4.97 -105.08 70.84
CA ILE A 31 3.95 -105.70 71.69
C ILE A 31 4.43 -107.08 72.16
N ASP A 32 4.91 -107.93 71.25
CA ASP A 32 5.47 -109.26 71.60
C ASP A 32 6.64 -109.14 72.59
N THR A 33 7.48 -108.12 72.44
CA THR A 33 8.62 -107.86 73.34
C THR A 33 8.16 -107.39 74.72
N LEU A 34 7.10 -106.58 74.80
CA LEU A 34 6.52 -106.11 76.06
C LEU A 34 5.86 -107.25 76.84
N GLU A 35 5.14 -108.14 76.15
CA GLU A 35 4.48 -109.31 76.76
C GLU A 35 5.50 -110.31 77.31
N LYS A 36 6.56 -110.63 76.55
CA LYS A 36 7.63 -111.55 76.98
C LYS A 36 8.41 -111.06 78.20
N ASN A 37 8.53 -109.75 78.38
CA ASN A 37 9.30 -109.16 79.48
C ASN A 37 8.46 -108.92 80.74
N LEU A 38 7.14 -109.12 80.69
CA LEU A 38 6.20 -108.83 81.78
C LEU A 38 6.49 -109.69 83.02
N GLY A 39 6.69 -109.04 84.17
CA GLY A 39 6.96 -109.72 85.45
C GLY A 39 8.41 -110.20 85.65
N ASN A 40 9.32 -109.99 84.68
CA ASN A 40 10.69 -110.54 84.70
C ASN A 40 11.75 -109.62 85.35
N GLY A 41 11.33 -108.73 86.25
CA GLY A 41 12.21 -107.86 87.03
C GLY A 41 12.70 -106.58 86.32
N PRO A 42 13.50 -105.74 87.02
CA PRO A 42 13.84 -104.38 86.57
C PRO A 42 14.62 -104.29 85.26
N GLN A 43 15.57 -105.19 85.02
CA GLN A 43 16.37 -105.16 83.79
C GLN A 43 15.50 -105.35 82.53
N LYS A 44 14.55 -106.29 82.58
CA LYS A 44 13.63 -106.54 81.47
C LYS A 44 12.63 -105.41 81.23
N PHE A 45 12.32 -104.65 82.28
CA PHE A 45 11.56 -103.41 82.14
C PHE A 45 12.33 -102.35 81.34
N THR A 46 13.63 -102.17 81.63
CA THR A 46 14.49 -101.25 80.87
C THR A 46 14.61 -101.67 79.40
N ASP A 47 14.86 -102.96 79.13
CA ASP A 47 14.97 -103.48 77.76
C ASP A 47 13.68 -103.18 76.96
N ALA A 48 12.51 -103.36 77.57
CA ALA A 48 11.22 -103.11 76.94
C ALA A 48 10.95 -101.61 76.71
N LEU A 49 11.37 -100.74 77.64
CA LEU A 49 11.28 -99.29 77.44
C LEU A 49 12.17 -98.83 76.28
N SER A 50 13.39 -99.34 76.17
CA SER A 50 14.29 -99.04 75.04
C SER A 50 13.67 -99.47 73.72
N ALA A 51 13.04 -100.64 73.65
CA ALA A 51 12.37 -101.11 72.44
C ALA A 51 11.21 -100.19 72.01
N VAL A 52 10.39 -99.72 72.95
CA VAL A 52 9.31 -98.74 72.68
C VAL A 52 9.91 -97.40 72.23
N SER A 53 10.97 -96.94 72.88
CA SER A 53 11.65 -95.69 72.52
C SER A 53 12.22 -95.74 71.11
N ASP A 54 12.87 -96.84 70.73
CA ASP A 54 13.40 -97.05 69.38
C ASP A 54 12.29 -97.03 68.33
N TRP A 55 11.18 -97.73 68.60
CA TRP A 55 10.04 -97.75 67.69
C TRP A 55 9.40 -96.38 67.52
N LEU A 56 9.20 -95.64 68.62
CA LEU A 56 8.68 -94.27 68.56
C LEU A 56 9.60 -93.37 67.73
N ASN A 57 10.91 -93.50 67.89
CA ASN A 57 11.87 -92.72 67.10
C ASN A 57 11.79 -93.05 65.60
N ASP A 58 11.73 -94.34 65.24
CA ASP A 58 11.55 -94.79 63.85
C ASP A 58 10.20 -94.29 63.27
N TYR A 59 9.12 -94.40 64.04
CA TYR A 59 7.79 -93.92 63.68
C TYR A 59 7.79 -92.41 63.40
N PHE A 60 8.30 -91.60 64.34
CA PHE A 60 8.35 -90.15 64.16
C PHE A 60 9.25 -89.73 63.00
N THR A 61 10.35 -90.45 62.76
CA THR A 61 11.21 -90.22 61.58
C THR A 61 10.44 -90.44 60.28
N GLN A 62 9.57 -91.45 60.22
CA GLN A 62 8.75 -91.71 59.03
C GLN A 62 7.64 -90.68 58.85
N VAL A 63 6.99 -90.25 59.94
CA VAL A 63 6.02 -89.13 59.91
C VAL A 63 6.70 -87.87 59.37
N GLU A 64 7.86 -87.50 59.92
CA GLU A 64 8.63 -86.33 59.49
C GLU A 64 9.01 -86.46 58.01
N LYS A 65 9.56 -87.60 57.58
CA LYS A 65 9.93 -87.83 56.18
C LYS A 65 8.77 -87.61 55.21
N TYR A 66 7.59 -88.18 55.48
CA TYR A 66 6.47 -88.03 54.54
C TYR A 66 5.87 -86.62 54.56
N THR A 67 5.77 -85.99 55.74
CA THR A 67 5.29 -84.61 55.85
C THR A 67 6.25 -83.61 55.21
N VAL A 68 7.56 -83.75 55.43
CA VAL A 68 8.61 -82.91 54.82
C VAL A 68 8.63 -83.05 53.30
N ASN A 69 8.40 -84.26 52.76
CA ASN A 69 8.30 -84.44 51.31
C ASN A 69 7.15 -83.62 50.71
N VAL A 70 5.97 -83.63 51.34
CA VAL A 70 4.84 -82.83 50.86
C VAL A 70 5.15 -81.34 50.93
N THR A 71 5.67 -80.85 52.06
CA THR A 71 5.98 -79.43 52.21
C THR A 71 7.07 -78.97 51.24
N SER A 72 8.09 -79.80 51.00
CA SER A 72 9.20 -79.47 50.10
C SER A 72 8.73 -79.37 48.65
N GLU A 73 7.94 -80.33 48.18
CA GLU A 73 7.43 -80.30 46.79
C GLU A 73 6.42 -79.16 46.57
N LEU A 74 5.59 -78.83 47.57
CA LEU A 74 4.74 -77.63 47.52
C LEU A 74 5.55 -76.34 47.48
N GLN A 75 6.68 -76.29 48.18
CA GLN A 75 7.59 -75.16 48.13
C GLN A 75 8.24 -75.03 46.74
N VAL A 76 8.72 -76.12 46.15
CA VAL A 76 9.25 -76.15 44.77
C VAL A 76 8.18 -75.71 43.75
N LEU A 77 6.94 -76.17 43.89
CA LEU A 77 5.83 -75.74 43.05
C LEU A 77 5.66 -74.21 43.08
N LYS A 78 5.64 -73.62 44.28
CA LYS A 78 5.45 -72.18 44.46
C LYS A 78 6.64 -71.37 43.95
N ASP A 79 7.82 -71.67 44.46
CA ASP A 79 9.00 -70.81 44.35
C ASP A 79 9.71 -70.99 43.01
N ASP A 80 9.72 -72.22 42.47
CA ASP A 80 10.46 -72.54 41.25
C ASP A 80 9.54 -72.69 40.04
N LYS A 81 8.43 -73.43 40.15
CA LYS A 81 7.59 -73.75 38.98
C LYS A 81 6.66 -72.60 38.61
N VAL A 82 5.74 -72.25 39.50
CA VAL A 82 4.73 -71.19 39.27
C VAL A 82 5.43 -69.85 39.03
N SER A 83 6.37 -69.48 39.91
CA SER A 83 7.10 -68.23 39.79
C SER A 83 7.93 -68.11 38.51
N ALA A 84 8.61 -69.18 38.06
CA ALA A 84 9.36 -69.12 36.79
C ALA A 84 8.44 -68.99 35.57
N HIS A 85 7.28 -69.66 35.58
CA HIS A 85 6.30 -69.53 34.51
C HIS A 85 5.73 -68.10 34.43
N ILE A 86 5.39 -67.50 35.57
CA ILE A 86 4.95 -66.09 35.63
C ILE A 86 6.02 -65.17 35.05
N ARG A 87 7.28 -65.27 35.52
CA ARG A 87 8.38 -64.42 35.03
C ARG A 87 8.62 -64.59 33.53
N SER A 88 8.54 -65.82 33.04
CA SER A 88 8.79 -66.11 31.63
C SER A 88 7.73 -65.52 30.72
N VAL A 89 6.45 -65.49 31.12
CA VAL A 89 5.41 -64.82 30.33
C VAL A 89 5.47 -63.30 30.48
N ALA A 90 5.75 -62.79 31.68
CA ALA A 90 5.94 -61.36 31.91
C ALA A 90 7.09 -60.78 31.05
N GLY A 91 8.17 -61.55 30.83
CA GLY A 91 9.27 -61.18 29.93
C GLY A 91 8.87 -61.06 28.45
N GLN A 92 7.67 -61.50 28.07
CA GLN A 92 7.10 -61.37 26.72
C GLN A 92 6.17 -60.17 26.58
N GLY A 93 6.17 -59.21 27.51
CA GLY A 93 5.27 -58.05 27.47
C GLY A 93 5.40 -57.16 26.23
N THR A 94 6.49 -57.27 25.47
CA THR A 94 6.68 -56.58 24.18
C THR A 94 6.16 -57.37 22.98
N GLN A 95 5.83 -58.65 23.17
CA GLN A 95 5.23 -59.49 22.14
C GLN A 95 3.73 -59.21 22.04
N ASN A 96 3.15 -59.61 20.92
CA ASN A 96 1.71 -59.48 20.69
C ASN A 96 0.90 -60.36 21.68
N LEU A 97 -0.36 -60.00 21.91
CA LEU A 97 -1.22 -60.68 22.88
C LEU A 97 -1.44 -62.15 22.53
N GLU A 98 -1.52 -62.48 21.22
CA GLU A 98 -1.63 -63.86 20.76
C GLU A 98 -0.44 -64.73 21.23
N THR A 99 0.78 -64.20 21.16
CA THR A 99 1.99 -64.91 21.62
C THR A 99 2.00 -65.09 23.13
N GLN A 100 1.63 -64.05 23.88
CA GLN A 100 1.55 -64.12 25.34
C GLN A 100 0.48 -65.13 25.81
N LEU A 101 -0.68 -65.15 25.14
CA LEU A 101 -1.74 -66.12 25.42
C LEU A 101 -1.30 -67.56 25.12
N LYS A 102 -0.62 -67.77 23.99
CA LYS A 102 -0.06 -69.09 23.64
C LYS A 102 0.96 -69.59 24.67
N ALA A 103 1.77 -68.68 25.21
CA ALA A 103 2.71 -69.00 26.28
C ALA A 103 2.00 -69.43 27.58
N TRP A 104 0.88 -68.79 27.94
CA TRP A 104 0.06 -69.24 29.09
C TRP A 104 -0.61 -70.59 28.83
N THR A 105 -1.20 -70.76 27.65
CA THR A 105 -1.89 -71.99 27.21
C THR A 105 -0.98 -73.22 27.29
N THR A 106 0.31 -73.05 27.04
CA THR A 106 1.29 -74.15 27.10
C THR A 106 1.85 -74.43 28.50
N ARG A 107 1.81 -73.45 29.42
CA ARG A 107 2.40 -73.58 30.77
C ARG A 107 1.40 -74.06 31.81
N LEU A 108 0.13 -73.68 31.71
CA LEU A 108 -0.90 -74.06 32.68
C LEU A 108 -1.08 -75.58 32.81
N PRO A 109 -1.04 -76.38 31.72
CA PRO A 109 -1.06 -77.84 31.83
C PRO A 109 0.14 -78.42 32.58
N ILE A 110 1.32 -77.79 32.50
CA ILE A 110 2.51 -78.22 33.22
C ILE A 110 2.30 -78.01 34.72
N ILE A 111 1.85 -76.81 35.14
CA ILE A 111 1.55 -76.52 36.55
C ILE A 111 0.49 -77.48 37.08
N PHE A 112 -0.56 -77.75 36.29
CA PHE A 112 -1.60 -78.71 36.65
C PHE A 112 -1.03 -80.11 36.91
N GLY A 113 -0.14 -80.57 36.02
CA GLY A 113 0.53 -81.87 36.17
C GLY A 113 1.45 -81.94 37.41
N GLU A 114 2.14 -80.85 37.75
CA GLU A 114 2.96 -80.77 38.97
C GLU A 114 2.09 -80.88 40.24
N VAL A 115 0.94 -80.22 40.28
CA VAL A 115 -0.02 -80.35 41.41
C VAL A 115 -0.57 -81.78 41.51
N ASP A 116 -0.91 -82.40 40.39
CA ASP A 116 -1.39 -83.79 40.34
C ASP A 116 -0.31 -84.79 40.79
N ASN A 117 0.95 -84.54 40.43
CA ASN A 117 2.08 -85.35 40.88
C ASN A 117 2.30 -85.24 42.40
N ILE A 118 2.19 -84.04 42.98
CA ILE A 118 2.28 -83.84 44.44
C ILE A 118 1.19 -84.63 45.16
N GLU A 119 -0.05 -84.53 44.67
CA GLU A 119 -1.21 -85.25 45.21
C GLU A 119 -0.98 -86.77 45.19
N THR A 120 -0.59 -87.32 44.04
CA THR A 120 -0.49 -88.77 43.83
C THR A 120 0.78 -89.41 44.41
N GLN A 121 1.92 -88.70 44.40
CA GLN A 121 3.20 -89.27 44.82
C GLN A 121 3.58 -88.97 46.27
N HIS A 122 3.05 -87.90 46.86
CA HIS A 122 3.44 -87.45 48.20
C HIS A 122 2.25 -87.41 49.16
N VAL A 123 1.15 -86.75 48.81
CA VAL A 123 -0.03 -86.63 49.70
C VAL A 123 -0.69 -87.99 49.94
N MET A 124 -0.80 -88.84 48.91
CA MET A 124 -1.34 -90.20 49.05
C MET A 124 -0.55 -91.12 50.01
N LYS A 125 0.67 -90.75 50.41
CA LYS A 125 1.49 -91.51 51.36
C LYS A 125 1.28 -91.09 52.82
N LEU A 126 0.47 -90.06 53.07
CA LEU A 126 0.11 -89.62 54.42
C LEU A 126 -1.01 -90.50 55.00
N ASP A 127 -1.20 -90.43 56.31
CA ASP A 127 -2.37 -91.02 56.95
C ASP A 127 -3.68 -90.39 56.42
N ASN A 128 -4.81 -91.07 56.56
CA ASN A 128 -6.09 -90.69 56.00
C ASN A 128 -6.53 -89.29 56.42
N ARG A 129 -6.22 -88.84 57.64
CA ARG A 129 -6.61 -87.52 58.10
C ARG A 129 -5.78 -86.46 57.39
N LEU A 130 -4.45 -86.54 57.49
CA LEU A 130 -3.56 -85.58 56.83
C LEU A 130 -3.71 -85.58 55.31
N LYS A 131 -3.84 -86.77 54.72
CA LYS A 131 -4.13 -86.94 53.28
C LYS A 131 -5.41 -86.17 52.90
N THR A 132 -6.51 -86.37 53.62
CA THR A 132 -7.79 -85.74 53.29
C THR A 132 -7.72 -84.22 53.44
N GLU A 133 -7.12 -83.74 54.53
CA GLU A 133 -6.96 -82.30 54.78
C GLU A 133 -6.10 -81.63 53.68
N ILE A 134 -4.94 -82.22 53.33
CA ILE A 134 -4.07 -81.66 52.30
C ILE A 134 -4.69 -81.77 50.90
N MET A 135 -5.34 -82.90 50.56
CA MET A 135 -6.03 -83.06 49.27
C MET A 135 -7.11 -82.01 49.06
N HIS A 136 -7.84 -81.62 50.12
CA HIS A 136 -8.84 -80.56 50.03
C HIS A 136 -8.22 -79.23 49.59
N GLU A 137 -7.09 -78.85 50.18
CA GLU A 137 -6.37 -77.61 49.88
C GLU A 137 -5.70 -77.65 48.50
N THR A 138 -5.04 -78.76 48.14
CA THR A 138 -4.39 -78.88 46.82
C THR A 138 -5.41 -78.92 45.68
N ARG A 139 -6.62 -79.42 45.93
CA ARG A 139 -7.72 -79.39 44.96
C ARG A 139 -8.11 -77.98 44.56
N HIS A 140 -8.14 -77.02 45.50
CA HIS A 140 -8.42 -75.62 45.16
C HIS A 140 -7.39 -75.03 44.21
N ILE A 141 -6.11 -75.35 44.41
CA ILE A 141 -5.02 -74.94 43.49
C ILE A 141 -5.23 -75.57 42.12
N LYS A 142 -5.52 -76.87 42.09
CA LYS A 142 -5.76 -77.65 40.86
C LYS A 142 -6.93 -77.11 40.05
N GLU A 143 -8.05 -76.81 40.70
CA GLU A 143 -9.25 -76.24 40.08
C GLU A 143 -8.98 -74.83 39.53
N ALA A 144 -8.25 -73.98 40.26
CA ALA A 144 -7.87 -72.66 39.80
C ALA A 144 -6.95 -72.69 38.57
N VAL A 145 -5.92 -73.54 38.58
CA VAL A 145 -5.01 -73.72 37.44
C VAL A 145 -5.76 -74.28 36.23
N LYS A 146 -6.68 -75.23 36.45
CA LYS A 146 -7.54 -75.77 35.39
C LYS A 146 -8.42 -74.69 34.78
N MET A 147 -9.11 -73.91 35.60
CA MET A 147 -9.99 -72.83 35.11
C MET A 147 -9.22 -71.80 34.28
N LEU A 148 -8.01 -71.42 34.72
CA LEU A 148 -7.11 -70.57 33.93
C LEU A 148 -6.71 -71.24 32.61
N GLY A 149 -6.37 -72.53 32.64
CA GLY A 149 -5.99 -73.30 31.46
C GLY A 149 -7.11 -73.41 30.43
N ASP A 150 -8.32 -73.72 30.89
CA ASP A 150 -9.53 -73.80 30.08
C ASP A 150 -9.87 -72.45 29.45
N SER A 151 -9.75 -71.36 30.22
CA SER A 151 -9.97 -70.00 29.72
C SER A 151 -8.91 -69.58 28.68
N ALA A 152 -7.64 -69.94 28.91
CA ALA A 152 -6.56 -69.62 27.96
C ALA A 152 -6.68 -70.42 26.65
N ALA A 153 -7.20 -71.66 26.72
CA ALA A 153 -7.46 -72.50 25.56
C ALA A 153 -8.76 -72.16 24.83
N GLU A 154 -9.59 -71.26 25.38
CA GLU A 154 -10.83 -70.85 24.76
C GLU A 154 -10.57 -70.13 23.43
N LYS A 155 -11.18 -70.65 22.37
CA LYS A 155 -11.02 -70.12 21.02
C LYS A 155 -11.49 -68.66 20.89
N GLU A 156 -12.52 -68.28 21.63
CA GLU A 156 -13.05 -66.91 21.61
C GLU A 156 -12.04 -65.94 22.20
N PHE A 157 -11.45 -66.26 23.36
CA PHE A 157 -10.41 -65.45 23.97
C PHE A 157 -9.18 -65.31 23.06
N GLY A 158 -8.75 -66.40 22.41
CA GLY A 158 -7.69 -66.36 21.39
C GLY A 158 -8.02 -65.46 20.19
N SER A 159 -9.28 -65.47 19.75
CA SER A 159 -9.76 -64.63 18.65
C SER A 159 -9.75 -63.15 19.04
N GLN A 160 -10.12 -62.83 20.29
CA GLN A 160 -10.09 -61.47 20.82
C GLN A 160 -8.66 -60.94 20.94
N ALA A 161 -7.71 -61.73 21.46
CA ALA A 161 -6.30 -61.34 21.55
C ALA A 161 -5.73 -60.99 20.17
N LYS A 162 -6.00 -61.84 19.17
CA LYS A 162 -5.61 -61.61 17.78
C LYS A 162 -6.27 -60.36 17.18
N LEU A 163 -7.56 -60.14 17.43
CA LEU A 163 -8.27 -58.96 16.94
C LEU A 163 -7.66 -57.66 17.49
N VAL A 164 -7.30 -57.63 18.77
CA VAL A 164 -6.63 -56.47 19.39
C VAL A 164 -5.28 -56.23 18.73
N ASP A 165 -4.46 -57.27 18.54
CA ASP A 165 -3.16 -57.17 17.85
C ASP A 165 -3.31 -56.61 16.42
N GLU A 166 -4.25 -57.14 15.64
CA GLU A 166 -4.55 -56.67 14.29
C GLU A 166 -5.04 -55.22 14.27
N THR A 167 -5.93 -54.87 15.19
CA THR A 167 -6.49 -53.51 15.31
C THR A 167 -5.40 -52.50 15.66
N LEU A 168 -4.51 -52.82 16.60
CA LEU A 168 -3.38 -51.95 16.98
C LEU A 168 -2.43 -51.72 15.79
N ILE A 169 -2.15 -52.77 15.00
CA ILE A 169 -1.33 -52.64 13.78
C ILE A 169 -2.03 -51.73 12.75
N GLN A 170 -3.35 -51.86 12.58
CA GLN A 170 -4.11 -51.02 11.65
C GLN A 170 -4.17 -49.56 12.10
N GLU A 171 -4.43 -49.30 13.38
CA GLU A 171 -4.45 -47.96 13.94
C GLU A 171 -3.07 -47.29 13.84
N ARG A 172 -1.99 -48.03 14.10
CA ARG A 172 -0.62 -47.54 13.86
C ARG A 172 -0.40 -47.12 12.40
N LYS A 173 -0.84 -47.94 11.44
CA LYS A 173 -0.72 -47.62 10.00
C LYS A 173 -1.54 -46.39 9.60
N LYS A 174 -2.74 -46.23 10.17
CA LYS A 174 -3.57 -45.04 9.94
C LYS A 174 -2.88 -43.78 10.48
N LEU A 175 -2.31 -43.87 11.68
CA LEU A 175 -1.56 -42.78 12.29
C LEU A 175 -0.32 -42.41 11.47
N ASP A 176 0.50 -43.39 11.08
CA ASP A 176 1.68 -43.18 10.24
C ASP A 176 1.29 -42.48 8.91
N SER A 177 0.19 -42.91 8.28
CA SER A 177 -0.31 -42.30 7.04
C SER A 177 -0.81 -40.87 7.23
N ALA A 178 -1.49 -40.59 8.35
CA ALA A 178 -1.96 -39.25 8.68
C ALA A 178 -0.79 -38.29 8.93
N ILE A 179 0.24 -38.75 9.64
CA ILE A 179 1.47 -37.99 9.90
C ILE A 179 2.17 -37.65 8.58
N GLU A 180 2.35 -38.63 7.68
CA GLU A 180 2.99 -38.40 6.38
C GLU A 180 2.20 -37.40 5.51
N ASN A 181 0.88 -37.53 5.47
CA ASN A 181 0.02 -36.62 4.71
C ASN A 181 0.09 -35.18 5.25
N GLU A 182 0.08 -35.01 6.58
CA GLU A 182 0.22 -33.69 7.20
C GLU A 182 1.61 -33.10 6.98
N HIS A 183 2.68 -33.90 7.07
CA HIS A 183 4.03 -33.46 6.71
C HIS A 183 4.11 -32.94 5.26
N LYS A 184 3.52 -33.68 4.32
CA LYS A 184 3.47 -33.26 2.92
C LYS A 184 2.68 -31.96 2.76
N ARG A 185 1.51 -31.85 3.39
CA ARG A 185 0.67 -30.64 3.34
C ARG A 185 1.39 -29.41 3.87
N VAL A 186 2.05 -29.53 5.02
CA VAL A 186 2.84 -28.43 5.61
C VAL A 186 3.98 -28.01 4.67
N ARG A 187 4.69 -28.97 4.08
CA ARG A 187 5.76 -28.69 3.10
C ARG A 187 5.23 -27.94 1.88
N GLU A 188 4.10 -28.36 1.31
CA GLU A 188 3.49 -27.72 0.15
C GLU A 188 3.04 -26.27 0.46
N ILE A 189 2.44 -26.05 1.63
CA ILE A 189 2.05 -24.71 2.08
C ILE A 189 3.28 -23.82 2.24
N LEU A 190 4.32 -24.29 2.93
CA LEU A 190 5.54 -23.53 3.14
C LEU A 190 6.22 -23.17 1.81
N GLN A 191 6.34 -24.13 0.89
CA GLN A 191 6.93 -23.87 -0.43
C GLN A 191 6.16 -22.79 -1.18
N LYS A 192 4.82 -22.87 -1.20
CA LYS A 192 3.97 -21.89 -1.87
C LYS A 192 4.12 -20.48 -1.29
N GLU A 193 4.20 -20.36 0.04
CA GLU A 193 4.41 -19.05 0.67
C GLU A 193 5.83 -18.50 0.43
N PHE A 194 6.87 -19.34 0.43
CA PHE A 194 8.21 -18.92 0.04
C PHE A 194 8.29 -18.46 -1.42
N ASP A 195 7.63 -19.16 -2.35
CA ASP A 195 7.59 -18.78 -3.76
C ASP A 195 6.90 -17.41 -3.95
N LYS A 196 5.82 -17.14 -3.20
CA LYS A 196 5.17 -15.82 -3.20
C LYS A 196 6.11 -14.73 -2.68
N LEU A 197 6.76 -14.95 -1.54
CA LEU A 197 7.72 -13.99 -0.97
C LEU A 197 8.85 -13.70 -1.96
N TRP A 198 9.37 -14.73 -2.62
CA TRP A 198 10.39 -14.59 -3.64
C TRP A 198 9.94 -13.72 -4.81
N MET A 199 8.71 -13.92 -5.29
CA MET A 199 8.13 -13.12 -6.37
C MET A 199 7.93 -11.65 -5.96
N GLU A 200 7.45 -11.40 -4.75
CA GLU A 200 7.32 -10.03 -4.21
C GLU A 200 8.68 -9.32 -4.12
N VAL A 201 9.70 -9.99 -3.60
CA VAL A 201 11.07 -9.45 -3.53
C VAL A 201 11.62 -9.15 -4.92
N LYS A 202 11.36 -10.03 -5.90
CA LYS A 202 11.76 -9.82 -7.29
C LYS A 202 11.06 -8.61 -7.91
N ASN A 203 9.76 -8.45 -7.67
CA ASN A 203 8.99 -7.31 -8.14
C ASN A 203 9.49 -6.00 -7.54
N LEU A 204 9.76 -5.98 -6.23
CA LEU A 204 10.32 -4.82 -5.54
C LEU A 204 11.68 -4.42 -6.14
N ASN A 205 12.57 -5.39 -6.37
CA ASN A 205 13.86 -5.12 -7.00
C ASN A 205 13.72 -4.57 -8.42
N ARG A 206 12.77 -5.07 -9.22
CA ARG A 206 12.51 -4.55 -10.56
C ARG A 206 11.98 -3.11 -10.52
N ALA A 207 11.05 -2.82 -9.63
CA ALA A 207 10.53 -1.47 -9.43
C ALA A 207 11.65 -0.51 -9.03
N ARG A 208 12.48 -0.91 -8.05
CA ARG A 208 13.65 -0.15 -7.61
C ARG A 208 14.60 0.16 -8.78
N SER A 209 14.98 -0.84 -9.57
CA SER A 209 15.84 -0.63 -10.73
C SER A 209 15.23 0.32 -11.76
N THR A 210 13.93 0.21 -12.01
CA THR A 210 13.23 1.11 -12.94
C THR A 210 13.24 2.55 -12.43
N HIS A 211 12.96 2.78 -11.15
CA HIS A 211 13.00 4.11 -10.56
C HIS A 211 14.40 4.74 -10.62
N PHE A 212 15.45 3.99 -10.27
CA PHE A 212 16.81 4.51 -10.37
C PHE A 212 17.22 4.79 -11.81
N GLN A 213 16.83 3.94 -12.76
CA GLN A 213 17.07 4.19 -14.18
C GLN A 213 16.42 5.49 -14.65
N ASN A 214 15.15 5.71 -14.30
CA ASN A 214 14.46 6.96 -14.64
C ASN A 214 15.13 8.19 -14.01
N ILE A 215 15.58 8.10 -12.75
CA ILE A 215 16.30 9.19 -12.08
C ILE A 215 17.61 9.50 -12.83
N ILE A 216 18.39 8.47 -13.16
CA ILE A 216 19.65 8.62 -13.91
C ILE A 216 19.39 9.28 -15.27
N GLU A 217 18.36 8.85 -15.99
CA GLU A 217 17.99 9.44 -17.28
C GLU A 217 17.62 10.92 -17.16
N ARG A 218 16.80 11.30 -16.16
CA ARG A 218 16.44 12.71 -15.93
C ARG A 218 17.65 13.56 -15.53
N LEU A 219 18.57 13.00 -14.74
CA LEU A 219 19.82 13.69 -14.38
C LEU A 219 20.70 13.90 -15.60
N ASN A 220 20.85 12.88 -16.46
CA ASN A 220 21.61 12.99 -17.70
C ASN A 220 21.00 14.00 -18.68
N GLU A 221 19.66 14.04 -18.80
CA GLU A 221 18.96 15.05 -19.60
C GLU A 221 19.23 16.47 -19.07
N ALA A 222 19.18 16.66 -17.74
CA ALA A 222 19.45 17.96 -17.11
C ALA A 222 20.92 18.37 -17.29
N GLU A 223 21.86 17.44 -17.13
CA GLU A 223 23.28 17.67 -17.39
C GLU A 223 23.53 18.06 -18.84
N ALA A 224 22.93 17.34 -19.80
CA ALA A 224 23.05 17.64 -21.22
C ALA A 224 22.48 19.04 -21.56
N PHE A 225 21.34 19.40 -20.99
CA PHE A 225 20.76 20.72 -21.17
C PHE A 225 21.67 21.83 -20.62
N ILE A 226 22.18 21.68 -19.39
CA ILE A 226 23.09 22.65 -18.78
C ILE A 226 24.36 22.82 -19.62
N ASN A 227 24.95 21.71 -20.06
CA ASN A 227 26.24 21.73 -20.74
C ASN A 227 26.16 22.17 -22.21
N ASN A 228 25.05 21.87 -22.90
CA ASN A 228 24.97 22.07 -24.35
C ASN A 228 24.00 23.18 -24.77
N ASP A 229 22.86 23.31 -24.09
CA ASP A 229 21.76 24.15 -24.57
C ASP A 229 21.61 25.44 -23.78
N PHE A 230 21.90 25.43 -22.47
CA PHE A 230 21.64 26.55 -21.57
C PHE A 230 22.33 27.85 -22.03
N ASP A 231 23.63 27.77 -22.31
CA ASP A 231 24.39 28.95 -22.73
C ASP A 231 23.88 29.50 -24.07
N TRP A 232 23.56 28.62 -25.03
CA TRP A 232 23.04 29.08 -26.33
C TRP A 232 21.63 29.66 -26.22
N GLN A 233 20.73 29.00 -25.49
CA GLN A 233 19.32 29.39 -25.38
C GLN A 233 19.10 30.64 -24.54
N TYR A 234 19.91 30.84 -23.49
CA TYR A 234 19.69 31.93 -22.55
C TYR A 234 20.85 32.92 -22.57
N ARG A 235 22.05 32.49 -22.21
CA ARG A 235 23.19 33.39 -22.03
C ARG A 235 23.51 34.17 -23.31
N ASN A 236 23.66 33.48 -24.43
CA ASN A 236 23.99 34.09 -25.71
C ASN A 236 22.86 34.99 -26.24
N GLN A 237 21.60 34.62 -26.00
CA GLN A 237 20.44 35.46 -26.36
C GLN A 237 20.46 36.77 -25.57
N ILE A 238 20.69 36.68 -24.26
CA ILE A 238 20.81 37.85 -23.38
C ILE A 238 22.01 38.71 -23.80
N GLU A 239 23.17 38.11 -24.03
CA GLU A 239 24.36 38.82 -24.51
C GLU A 239 24.11 39.53 -25.86
N THR A 240 23.37 38.90 -26.77
CA THR A 240 22.99 39.49 -28.06
C THR A 240 22.04 40.68 -27.89
N LEU A 241 21.02 40.55 -27.04
CA LEU A 241 20.10 41.65 -26.73
C LEU A 241 20.83 42.85 -26.11
N PHE A 242 21.75 42.62 -25.17
CA PHE A 242 22.57 43.69 -24.60
C PHE A 242 23.48 44.34 -25.64
N LYS A 243 24.02 43.55 -26.58
CA LYS A 243 24.81 44.09 -27.70
C LYS A 243 23.94 44.98 -28.61
N HIS A 244 22.76 44.52 -28.99
CA HIS A 244 21.82 45.31 -29.79
C HIS A 244 21.43 46.61 -29.08
N LEU A 245 21.09 46.54 -27.79
CA LEU A 245 20.77 47.72 -26.99
C LEU A 245 21.95 48.71 -26.98
N LYS A 246 23.17 48.21 -26.78
CA LYS A 246 24.38 49.04 -26.82
C LYS A 246 24.57 49.70 -28.18
N ASP A 247 24.34 48.97 -29.27
CA ASP A 247 24.47 49.47 -30.64
C ASP A 247 23.39 50.53 -30.97
N GLU A 248 22.15 50.37 -30.51
CA GLU A 248 21.10 51.40 -30.66
C GLU A 248 21.38 52.66 -29.82
N MET A 249 21.98 52.48 -28.65
CA MET A 249 22.34 53.58 -27.74
C MET A 249 23.61 54.35 -28.17
N VAL A 250 24.24 54.00 -29.29
CA VAL A 250 25.45 54.65 -29.80
C VAL A 250 25.31 56.17 -29.92
N SER A 251 24.14 56.68 -30.32
CA SER A 251 23.90 58.12 -30.49
C SER A 251 23.83 58.92 -29.18
N ILE A 252 23.60 58.24 -28.05
CA ILE A 252 23.54 58.81 -26.70
C ILE A 252 24.73 58.43 -25.83
N ASP A 253 25.60 57.52 -26.31
CA ASP A 253 26.86 57.19 -25.66
C ASP A 253 27.80 58.40 -25.70
N ARG A 254 28.29 58.79 -24.52
CA ARG A 254 29.16 59.96 -24.31
C ARG A 254 30.63 59.62 -24.51
N THR A 255 30.95 58.33 -24.62
CA THR A 255 32.31 57.78 -24.77
C THR A 255 32.60 57.29 -26.19
N ASN A 256 31.60 57.23 -27.06
CA ASN A 256 31.75 56.76 -28.43
C ASN A 256 32.17 57.91 -29.38
N GLU A 257 33.45 58.27 -29.31
CA GLU A 257 34.04 59.30 -30.19
C GLU A 257 33.85 58.99 -31.69
N PRO A 258 34.03 57.74 -32.19
CA PRO A 258 33.78 57.40 -33.59
C PRO A 258 32.35 57.70 -34.07
N ALA A 259 31.35 57.58 -33.18
CA ALA A 259 29.97 57.89 -33.48
C ALA A 259 29.63 59.39 -33.43
N GLY A 260 30.61 60.26 -33.17
CA GLY A 260 30.43 61.72 -33.10
C GLY A 260 30.26 62.28 -31.70
N ALA A 261 30.53 61.50 -30.64
CA ALA A 261 30.62 62.05 -29.29
C ALA A 261 31.86 62.94 -29.15
N LYS A 262 31.73 64.08 -28.47
CA LYS A 262 32.82 65.04 -28.27
C LYS A 262 32.64 65.76 -26.94
N ASP A 263 33.73 66.08 -26.24
CA ASP A 263 33.73 66.86 -24.99
C ASP A 263 32.78 66.30 -23.91
N LYS A 264 32.73 64.97 -23.74
CA LYS A 264 31.81 64.25 -22.84
C LYS A 264 30.31 64.48 -23.15
N LYS A 265 29.98 64.87 -24.37
CA LYS A 265 28.62 64.98 -24.90
C LYS A 265 28.40 63.94 -26.00
N SER A 266 27.21 63.35 -26.04
CA SER A 266 26.85 62.37 -27.06
C SER A 266 26.61 63.03 -28.42
N ASN A 267 26.66 62.26 -29.51
CA ASN A 267 26.39 62.77 -30.86
C ASN A 267 25.01 63.45 -30.96
N LEU A 268 23.97 62.88 -30.34
CA LEU A 268 22.65 63.53 -30.29
C LEU A 268 22.71 64.90 -29.61
N ASN A 269 23.47 65.03 -28.52
CA ASN A 269 23.64 66.30 -27.82
C ASN A 269 24.45 67.30 -28.64
N VAL A 270 25.48 66.85 -29.36
CA VAL A 270 26.27 67.67 -30.29
C VAL A 270 25.36 68.22 -31.40
N LYS A 271 24.63 67.35 -32.12
CA LYS A 271 23.69 67.77 -33.17
C LYS A 271 22.60 68.70 -32.66
N PHE A 272 22.06 68.43 -31.47
CA PHE A 272 21.06 69.30 -30.86
C PHE A 272 21.64 70.67 -30.47
N SER A 273 22.90 70.72 -30.02
CA SER A 273 23.60 71.98 -29.75
C SER A 273 23.83 72.77 -31.04
N GLU A 274 24.26 72.11 -32.13
CA GLU A 274 24.40 72.72 -33.45
C GLU A 274 23.07 73.26 -33.99
N LEU A 275 21.97 72.54 -33.76
CA LEU A 275 20.62 73.01 -34.10
C LEU A 275 20.25 74.25 -33.29
N ILE A 276 20.49 74.27 -31.98
CA ILE A 276 20.25 75.43 -31.11
C ILE A 276 21.02 76.64 -31.64
N ASP A 277 22.31 76.47 -31.96
CA ASP A 277 23.15 77.55 -32.48
C ASP A 277 22.65 78.06 -33.84
N THR A 278 22.21 77.16 -34.72
CA THR A 278 21.61 77.51 -36.02
C THR A 278 20.31 78.29 -35.85
N VAL A 279 19.41 77.83 -34.99
CA VAL A 279 18.15 78.52 -34.69
C VAL A 279 18.42 79.89 -34.08
N LYS A 280 19.42 80.00 -33.21
CA LYS A 280 19.85 81.27 -32.63
C LYS A 280 20.35 82.24 -33.71
N MET A 281 21.19 81.79 -34.64
CA MET A 281 21.61 82.59 -35.80
C MET A 281 20.44 83.03 -36.69
N VAL A 282 19.45 82.17 -36.91
CA VAL A 282 18.22 82.55 -37.64
C VAL A 282 17.45 83.61 -36.88
N GLY A 283 17.32 83.46 -35.56
CA GLY A 283 16.72 84.46 -34.68
C GLY A 283 17.43 85.82 -34.77
N ASP A 284 18.76 85.83 -34.74
CA ASP A 284 19.58 87.03 -34.89
C ASP A 284 19.39 87.69 -36.28
N LYS A 285 19.33 86.88 -37.35
CA LYS A 285 19.04 87.38 -38.71
C LYS A 285 17.66 88.02 -38.80
N ILE A 286 16.62 87.36 -38.28
CA ILE A 286 15.26 87.91 -38.24
C ILE A 286 15.24 89.22 -37.44
N GLY A 287 15.94 89.29 -36.31
CA GLY A 287 16.10 90.52 -35.53
C GLY A 287 16.72 91.66 -36.34
N THR A 288 17.76 91.36 -37.12
CA THR A 288 18.44 92.34 -37.99
C THR A 288 17.53 92.85 -39.10
N GLU A 289 16.85 91.94 -39.81
CA GLU A 289 15.86 92.26 -40.86
C GLU A 289 14.70 93.09 -40.29
N ASN A 290 14.19 92.74 -39.11
CA ASN A 290 13.10 93.47 -38.47
C ASN A 290 13.52 94.91 -38.09
N THR A 291 14.78 95.09 -37.66
CA THR A 291 15.36 96.42 -37.40
C THR A 291 15.50 97.24 -38.69
N ALA A 292 15.83 96.60 -39.81
CA ALA A 292 15.89 97.25 -41.12
C ALA A 292 14.48 97.65 -41.62
N LEU A 293 13.48 96.77 -41.39
CA LEU A 293 12.09 97.04 -41.69
C LEU A 293 11.55 98.23 -40.88
N ASP A 294 11.93 98.33 -39.61
CA ASP A 294 11.55 99.46 -38.75
C ASP A 294 12.17 100.78 -39.23
N LYS A 295 13.43 100.75 -39.71
CA LYS A 295 14.06 101.91 -40.37
C LYS A 295 13.34 102.29 -41.67
N TRP A 296 12.95 101.31 -42.49
CA TRP A 296 12.16 101.54 -43.71
C TRP A 296 10.80 102.16 -43.38
N LYS A 297 10.13 101.69 -42.34
CA LYS A 297 8.87 102.25 -41.85
C LYS A 297 9.04 103.72 -41.44
N HIS A 298 10.11 104.06 -40.71
CA HIS A 298 10.43 105.45 -40.37
C HIS A 298 10.73 106.31 -41.60
N ALA A 299 11.51 105.80 -42.55
CA ALA A 299 11.83 106.52 -43.79
C ALA A 299 10.59 106.76 -44.67
N ALA A 300 9.67 105.78 -44.74
CA ALA A 300 8.38 105.94 -45.42
C ALA A 300 7.50 107.00 -44.72
N MET A 301 7.50 107.03 -43.38
CA MET A 301 6.82 108.07 -42.60
C MET A 301 7.38 109.47 -42.88
N ASP A 302 8.70 109.61 -42.97
CA ASP A 302 9.39 110.85 -43.35
C ASP A 302 9.04 111.29 -44.79
N ALA A 303 8.91 110.35 -45.72
CA ALA A 303 8.51 110.64 -47.09
C ALA A 303 7.06 111.12 -47.18
N ILE A 304 6.15 110.52 -46.40
CA ILE A 304 4.75 110.95 -46.29
C ILE A 304 4.68 112.38 -45.72
N LEU A 305 5.43 112.68 -44.65
CA LEU A 305 5.50 114.02 -44.08
C LEU A 305 5.99 115.07 -45.10
N LYS A 306 7.02 114.74 -45.90
CA LYS A 306 7.51 115.64 -46.96
C LYS A 306 6.50 115.82 -48.11
N ALA A 307 5.69 114.82 -48.41
CA ALA A 307 4.63 114.91 -49.42
C ALA A 307 3.46 115.80 -48.96
N ASP A 308 3.10 115.73 -47.67
CA ASP A 308 2.08 116.59 -47.06
C ASP A 308 2.47 118.08 -47.15
N VAL A 309 3.72 118.42 -46.82
CA VAL A 309 4.26 119.79 -46.94
C VAL A 309 4.17 120.32 -48.38
N LYS A 310 4.45 119.47 -49.38
CA LYS A 310 4.33 119.85 -50.80
C LYS A 310 2.87 120.01 -51.26
N CYS A 311 1.94 119.23 -50.71
CA CYS A 311 0.53 119.39 -51.01
C CYS A 311 -0.01 120.71 -50.44
N GLU A 312 0.45 121.13 -49.25
CA GLU A 312 0.11 122.44 -48.68
C GLU A 312 0.62 123.62 -49.54
N GLU A 313 1.80 123.52 -50.17
CA GLU A 313 2.30 124.52 -51.13
C GLU A 313 1.40 124.67 -52.37
N ILE A 314 0.86 123.56 -52.90
CA ILE A 314 -0.04 123.56 -54.05
C ILE A 314 -1.40 124.16 -53.68
N VAL A 315 -1.91 123.85 -52.49
CA VAL A 315 -3.16 124.40 -51.96
C VAL A 315 -3.03 125.92 -51.71
N LYS A 316 -1.87 126.41 -51.26
CA LYS A 316 -1.60 127.86 -51.16
C LYS A 316 -1.55 128.55 -52.53
N LYS A 317 -0.98 127.91 -53.56
CA LYS A 317 -1.00 128.42 -54.95
C LYS A 317 -2.40 128.50 -55.56
N LEU A 318 -3.32 127.61 -55.14
CA LEU A 318 -4.74 127.65 -55.54
C LEU A 318 -5.55 128.73 -54.79
N LYS A 319 -5.02 129.32 -53.71
CA LYS A 319 -5.70 130.31 -52.85
C LYS A 319 -5.26 131.76 -53.07
N GLY A 320 -4.27 132.04 -53.92
CA GLY A 320 -4.02 133.38 -54.47
C GLY A 320 -3.48 134.42 -53.49
N GLU A 321 -2.42 134.12 -52.73
CA GLU A 321 -1.65 135.11 -51.97
C GLU A 321 -0.17 135.04 -52.41
N GLY A 322 0.28 136.00 -53.22
CA GLY A 322 1.69 136.13 -53.62
C GLY A 322 1.91 136.67 -55.04
N ASP A 323 1.46 137.91 -55.26
CA ASP A 323 1.81 138.92 -56.28
C ASP A 323 2.47 138.50 -57.63
N THR A 324 1.78 138.82 -58.75
CA THR A 324 2.22 139.70 -59.87
C THR A 324 1.54 139.36 -61.22
N GLY A 325 0.82 140.34 -61.80
CA GLY A 325 0.75 140.55 -63.26
C GLY A 325 -0.20 139.69 -64.14
N LYS A 326 -1.33 140.32 -64.51
CA LYS A 326 -2.15 140.17 -65.75
C LYS A 326 -2.80 138.82 -66.13
N GLU A 327 -4.13 138.89 -66.22
CA GLU A 327 -5.07 138.08 -67.04
C GLU A 327 -5.09 136.56 -66.83
N GLY A 328 -5.78 136.18 -65.74
CA GLY A 328 -6.53 134.92 -65.66
C GLY A 328 -7.94 135.07 -66.22
N GLU A 329 -8.24 134.24 -67.22
CA GLU A 329 -9.49 134.15 -67.96
C GLU A 329 -10.61 133.43 -67.19
N LYS A 330 -11.44 134.18 -66.43
CA LYS A 330 -12.79 133.73 -66.03
C LYS A 330 -13.81 134.87 -65.90
N ARG A 331 -13.64 135.94 -66.69
CA ARG A 331 -14.61 137.06 -66.81
C ARG A 331 -15.04 137.32 -68.27
N GLY A 332 -14.17 137.11 -69.26
CA GLY A 332 -14.49 137.29 -70.70
C GLY A 332 -15.39 136.21 -71.33
N VAL A 333 -15.45 135.01 -70.74
CA VAL A 333 -16.31 133.90 -71.22
C VAL A 333 -17.76 134.03 -70.72
N THR A 334 -17.99 134.84 -69.68
CA THR A 334 -19.31 135.07 -69.08
C THR A 334 -20.12 136.13 -69.83
N ASP A 335 -19.46 137.17 -70.37
CA ASP A 335 -20.14 138.31 -71.02
C ASP A 335 -20.57 138.00 -72.47
N ALA A 336 -19.81 137.18 -73.21
CA ALA A 336 -20.16 136.74 -74.57
C ALA A 336 -21.35 135.74 -74.62
N ALA A 337 -21.60 135.00 -73.53
CA ALA A 337 -22.72 134.09 -73.40
C ALA A 337 -24.06 134.83 -73.14
N GLN A 338 -24.00 136.04 -72.58
CA GLN A 338 -25.17 136.86 -72.22
C GLN A 338 -25.74 137.64 -73.42
N GLU A 339 -24.89 137.97 -74.41
CA GLU A 339 -25.32 138.62 -75.66
C GLU A 339 -25.99 137.65 -76.65
N LEU A 340 -25.53 136.38 -76.67
CA LEU A 340 -26.17 135.27 -77.41
C LEU A 340 -27.57 134.90 -76.85
N GLN A 341 -27.79 135.12 -75.55
CA GLN A 341 -29.09 134.91 -74.90
C GLN A 341 -30.13 135.96 -75.34
N THR A 342 -29.71 137.20 -75.60
CA THR A 342 -30.60 138.33 -75.96
C THR A 342 -31.04 138.29 -77.43
N LYS A 343 -30.23 137.70 -78.34
CA LYS A 343 -30.58 137.49 -79.77
C LYS A 343 -31.52 136.30 -80.03
N ALA A 344 -31.75 135.44 -79.02
CA ALA A 344 -32.60 134.25 -79.14
C ALA A 344 -34.08 134.47 -78.73
N ASP A 345 -34.43 135.60 -78.12
CA ASP A 345 -35.79 135.87 -77.61
C ASP A 345 -36.76 136.51 -78.65
N ASP A 346 -36.26 137.06 -79.77
CA ASP A 346 -37.09 137.65 -80.85
C ASP A 346 -37.85 136.60 -81.71
N PRO A 347 -37.27 135.44 -82.09
CA PRO A 347 -38.00 134.37 -82.77
C PRO A 347 -39.01 133.65 -81.87
N ARG A 348 -38.72 133.55 -80.56
CA ARG A 348 -39.55 132.86 -79.56
C ARG A 348 -40.88 133.56 -79.32
N THR A 349 -40.88 134.90 -79.34
CA THR A 349 -42.09 135.73 -79.21
C THR A 349 -42.96 135.67 -80.47
N LYS A 350 -42.36 135.60 -81.66
CA LYS A 350 -43.07 135.44 -82.96
C LYS A 350 -43.70 134.06 -83.13
N ALA A 351 -43.05 133.00 -82.63
CA ALA A 351 -43.58 131.63 -82.64
C ALA A 351 -44.76 131.44 -81.67
N TYR A 352 -44.79 132.14 -80.53
CA TYR A 352 -45.89 132.07 -79.55
C TYR A 352 -47.20 132.70 -80.10
N THR A 353 -47.11 133.79 -80.86
CA THR A 353 -48.24 134.48 -81.51
C THR A 353 -48.82 133.67 -82.69
N ALA A 354 -47.97 132.95 -83.43
CA ALA A 354 -48.40 132.03 -84.48
C ALA A 354 -49.16 130.81 -83.90
N LYS A 355 -48.73 130.30 -82.73
CA LYS A 355 -49.38 129.19 -82.03
C LYS A 355 -50.80 129.55 -81.54
N GLN A 356 -51.04 130.78 -81.07
CA GLN A 356 -52.38 131.23 -80.67
C GLN A 356 -53.36 131.29 -81.87
N LYS A 357 -52.92 131.72 -83.07
CA LYS A 357 -53.76 131.73 -84.29
C LYS A 357 -54.16 130.32 -84.76
N VAL A 358 -53.29 129.33 -84.57
CA VAL A 358 -53.56 127.92 -84.95
C VAL A 358 -54.48 127.24 -83.93
N THR A 359 -54.39 127.61 -82.65
CA THR A 359 -55.24 127.05 -81.58
C THR A 359 -56.70 127.53 -81.69
N GLY A 360 -56.95 128.71 -82.25
CA GLY A 360 -58.29 129.19 -82.59
C GLY A 360 -58.95 128.41 -83.74
N LYS A 361 -58.23 128.21 -84.86
CA LYS A 361 -58.75 127.49 -86.04
C LYS A 361 -58.93 125.98 -85.81
N SER A 362 -58.11 125.38 -84.95
CA SER A 362 -58.23 123.95 -84.61
C SER A 362 -59.48 123.64 -83.77
N LYS A 363 -59.94 124.59 -82.92
CA LYS A 363 -61.19 124.43 -82.16
C LYS A 363 -62.46 124.47 -83.03
N GLU A 364 -62.45 125.18 -84.15
CA GLU A 364 -63.56 125.15 -85.11
C GLU A 364 -63.58 123.86 -85.94
N ALA A 365 -62.41 123.34 -86.34
CA ALA A 365 -62.28 122.09 -87.09
C ALA A 365 -62.55 120.83 -86.25
N LEU A 366 -62.20 120.81 -84.96
CA LEU A 366 -62.49 119.69 -84.06
C LEU A 366 -63.98 119.55 -83.73
N LYS A 367 -64.77 120.63 -83.84
CA LYS A 367 -66.24 120.55 -83.79
C LYS A 367 -66.83 119.84 -85.03
N ALA A 368 -66.10 119.79 -86.14
CA ALA A 368 -66.57 119.25 -87.42
C ALA A 368 -66.25 117.76 -87.65
N VAL A 369 -65.29 117.17 -86.92
CA VAL A 369 -64.79 115.81 -87.25
C VAL A 369 -64.92 114.79 -86.11
N GLY A 370 -65.14 115.23 -84.86
CA GLY A 370 -65.31 114.35 -83.69
C GLY A 370 -66.53 113.42 -83.70
N THR A 371 -67.40 113.50 -84.71
CA THR A 371 -68.50 112.54 -84.92
C THR A 371 -68.35 111.72 -86.20
N MET A 372 -67.26 111.87 -86.96
CA MET A 372 -67.03 111.10 -88.19
C MET A 372 -65.76 110.25 -88.09
N ASN A 373 -65.94 109.10 -87.45
CA ASN A 373 -65.50 107.82 -88.00
C ASN A 373 -64.09 107.31 -87.66
N GLY A 374 -63.91 106.94 -86.39
CA GLY A 374 -63.25 105.68 -86.08
C GLY A 374 -64.23 104.52 -86.32
N ASP A 375 -64.29 104.00 -87.54
CA ASP A 375 -64.50 102.57 -87.86
C ASP A 375 -64.38 102.31 -89.38
N PRO A 376 -63.42 101.46 -89.79
CA PRO A 376 -63.83 100.18 -90.37
C PRO A 376 -62.92 98.99 -89.95
N LYS A 377 -63.40 98.22 -88.96
CA LYS A 377 -63.82 96.80 -89.04
C LYS A 377 -62.85 95.71 -89.55
N LYS A 378 -62.48 94.80 -88.63
CA LYS A 378 -62.75 93.36 -88.88
C LYS A 378 -64.23 93.28 -89.25
N ASP A 379 -64.57 92.55 -90.31
CA ASP A 379 -65.54 91.47 -90.17
C ASP A 379 -65.49 90.59 -91.41
N PHE A 380 -65.38 89.28 -91.19
CA PHE A 380 -65.84 88.33 -92.19
C PHE A 380 -67.36 88.52 -92.29
N PHE A 381 -67.86 88.98 -93.44
CA PHE A 381 -68.36 88.07 -94.47
C PHE A 381 -69.03 88.84 -95.62
N LYS A 382 -68.79 88.29 -96.83
CA LYS A 382 -69.37 88.56 -98.16
C LYS A 382 -68.61 89.51 -99.07
#